data_AF-A0A928USE1-F1
#
_entry.id   AF-A0A928USE1-F1
#
_cell.length_a   1.000
_cell.length_b   1.000
_cell.length_c   1.000
_cell.angle_alpha   90.00
_cell.angle_beta   90.00
_cell.angle_gamma   90.00
#
_symmetry.space_group_name_H-M   'P 1'
#
loop_
_entity.id
_entity.type
_entity.pdbx_description
1 polymer ?
#
loop_
_entity_poly.entity_id
_entity_poly.type
_entity_poly.pdbx_seq_one_letter_code
_entity_poly.pdbx_strand_id
1 'polypeptide(L)'
;MTPYDKTHHSYDQQLDKLIKRGMRVNNRADALYALQHINYYRLGLYWHRYEVKNKAHRFIPDTQFETILTLYNFDKKLRQLVLEALEHIEVSVRANWAYQMSATHGTHAHLIEEIHNRSTGNKRNVWQDNLEKMKH
;
A
#
# COMPACT_ATOMS: atom_id res chain seq x y z
N MET A 1 12.29 10.73 30.45
CA MET A 1 12.18 10.46 29.00
C MET A 1 13.45 9.74 28.60
N THR A 2 13.39 8.43 28.36
CA THR A 2 14.59 7.68 27.95
C THR A 2 15.00 8.12 26.54
N PRO A 3 16.27 8.49 26.30
CA PRO A 3 16.72 8.87 24.97
C PRO A 3 16.55 7.70 23.99
N TYR A 4 16.06 7.99 22.79
CA TYR A 4 15.90 7.01 21.73
C TYR A 4 17.27 6.66 21.12
N ASP A 5 17.88 5.58 21.58
CA ASP A 5 19.26 5.17 21.28
C ASP A 5 19.41 4.23 20.06
N LYS A 6 18.57 4.40 19.03
CA LYS A 6 18.71 3.59 17.80
C LYS A 6 19.72 4.24 16.86
N THR A 7 20.88 3.60 16.72
CA THR A 7 21.95 4.00 15.82
C THR A 7 21.48 3.94 14.36
N HIS A 8 21.67 5.03 13.63
CA HIS A 8 21.48 5.04 12.17
C HIS A 8 22.53 4.11 11.53
N HIS A 9 22.09 3.22 10.63
CA HIS A 9 22.97 2.34 9.89
C HIS A 9 23.04 2.80 8.43
N SER A 10 24.24 2.90 7.86
CA SER A 10 24.43 3.13 6.41
C SER A 10 23.88 1.95 5.59
N TYR A 11 23.68 2.13 4.29
CA TYR A 11 23.20 1.05 3.41
C TYR A 11 24.15 -0.15 3.40
N ASP A 12 25.47 0.09 3.42
CA ASP A 12 26.47 -0.98 3.57
C ASP A 12 26.32 -1.73 4.89
N GLN A 13 26.19 -1.02 6.01
CA GLN A 13 25.99 -1.66 7.32
C GLN A 13 24.69 -2.45 7.38
N GLN A 14 23.64 -1.97 6.71
CA GLN A 14 22.37 -2.70 6.58
C GLN A 14 22.57 -3.99 5.78
N LEU A 15 23.27 -3.93 4.64
CA LEU A 15 23.53 -5.11 3.80
C LEU A 15 24.43 -6.12 4.52
N ASP A 16 25.49 -5.66 5.17
CA ASP A 16 26.41 -6.50 5.94
C ASP A 16 25.69 -7.20 7.08
N LYS A 17 24.72 -6.53 7.71
CA LYS A 17 23.86 -7.14 8.73
C LYS A 17 23.00 -8.27 8.16
N LEU A 18 22.46 -8.12 6.95
CA LEU A 18 21.68 -9.18 6.29
C LEU A 18 22.58 -10.38 5.95
N ILE A 19 23.77 -10.12 5.41
CA ILE A 19 24.77 -11.16 5.10
C ILE A 19 25.20 -11.90 6.36
N LYS A 20 25.52 -11.18 7.45
CA LYS A 20 25.88 -11.76 8.76
C LYS A 20 24.76 -12.64 9.33
N ARG A 21 23.50 -12.29 9.06
CA ARG A 21 22.31 -13.07 9.45
C ARG A 21 22.08 -14.31 8.59
N GLY A 22 22.85 -14.50 7.52
CA GLY A 22 22.80 -15.68 6.65
C GLY A 22 22.09 -15.46 5.32
N MET A 23 21.78 -14.22 4.95
CA MET A 23 21.23 -13.92 3.62
C MET A 23 22.35 -13.97 2.58
N ARG A 24 22.14 -14.73 1.51
CA ARG A 24 23.03 -14.73 0.34
C ARG A 24 22.74 -13.53 -0.55
N VAL A 25 23.79 -12.90 -1.06
CA VAL A 25 23.72 -11.74 -1.95
C VAL A 25 24.68 -12.04 -3.10
N ASN A 26 24.16 -12.22 -4.32
CA ASN A 26 24.98 -12.55 -5.48
C ASN A 26 25.59 -11.29 -6.09
N ASN A 27 24.83 -10.19 -6.13
CA ASN A 27 25.33 -8.89 -6.56
C ASN A 27 25.15 -7.84 -5.46
N ARG A 28 26.27 -7.44 -4.83
CA ARG A 28 26.27 -6.44 -3.77
C ARG A 28 25.84 -5.06 -4.27
N ALA A 29 26.23 -4.66 -5.47
CA ALA A 29 25.90 -3.35 -6.02
C ALA A 29 24.38 -3.22 -6.24
N ASP A 30 23.75 -4.25 -6.81
CA ASP A 30 22.30 -4.29 -7.01
C ASP A 30 21.54 -4.29 -5.67
N ALA A 31 22.04 -5.03 -4.68
CA ALA A 31 21.44 -5.06 -3.35
C ALA A 31 21.52 -3.71 -2.63
N LEU A 32 22.65 -3.01 -2.74
CA LEU A 32 22.79 -1.64 -2.22
C LEU A 32 21.86 -0.66 -2.94
N TYR A 33 21.80 -0.73 -4.27
CA TYR A 33 20.87 0.08 -5.05
C TYR A 33 19.42 -0.16 -4.61
N ALA A 34 19.02 -1.42 -4.42
CA ALA A 34 17.70 -1.76 -3.92
C ALA A 34 17.44 -1.22 -2.51
N LEU A 35 18.40 -1.33 -1.58
CA LEU A 35 18.27 -0.79 -0.21
C LEU A 35 18.13 0.74 -0.22
N GLN A 36 18.86 1.42 -1.10
CA GLN A 36 18.78 2.87 -1.26
C GLN A 36 17.41 3.34 -1.77
N HIS A 37 16.83 2.63 -2.75
CA HIS A 37 15.61 3.07 -3.43
C HIS A 37 14.31 2.50 -2.85
N ILE A 38 14.35 1.32 -2.23
CA ILE A 38 13.16 0.64 -1.69
C ILE A 38 13.07 0.80 -0.16
N ASN A 39 14.20 1.02 0.52
CA ASN A 39 14.37 1.05 1.96
C ASN A 39 14.38 -0.34 2.64
N TYR A 40 15.32 -0.52 3.57
CA TYR A 40 15.50 -1.73 4.39
C TYR A 40 14.21 -2.20 5.08
N TYR A 41 13.43 -1.31 5.68
CA TYR A 41 12.25 -1.72 6.43
C TYR A 41 11.11 -2.19 5.54
N ARG A 42 11.01 -1.63 4.33
CA ARG A 42 10.02 -2.06 3.35
C ARG A 42 10.35 -3.47 2.84
N LEU A 43 11.61 -3.71 2.45
CA LEU A 43 12.07 -5.05 2.08
C LEU A 43 12.01 -6.02 3.29
N GLY A 44 12.15 -5.47 4.51
CA GLY A 44 11.87 -6.09 5.81
C GLY A 44 10.67 -7.02 5.86
N LEU A 45 9.55 -6.50 5.39
CA LEU A 45 8.26 -7.19 5.41
C LEU A 45 8.29 -8.47 4.55
N TYR A 46 9.12 -8.48 3.52
CA TYR A 46 9.18 -9.55 2.53
C TYR A 46 10.15 -10.66 2.92
N TRP A 47 11.26 -10.35 3.59
CA TRP A 47 12.17 -11.39 4.10
C TRP A 47 11.80 -11.90 5.49
N HIS A 48 10.91 -11.25 6.23
CA HIS A 48 10.54 -11.68 7.58
C HIS A 48 10.07 -13.15 7.63
N ARG A 49 9.34 -13.61 6.60
CA ARG A 49 8.92 -15.02 6.48
C ARG A 49 10.06 -16.01 6.22
N TYR A 50 11.23 -15.51 5.84
CA TYR A 50 12.44 -16.30 5.62
C TYR A 50 13.36 -16.29 6.86
N GLU A 51 12.94 -15.69 7.97
CA GLU A 51 13.64 -15.82 9.24
C GLU A 51 13.27 -17.14 9.93
N VAL A 52 14.27 -17.82 10.51
CA VAL A 52 14.07 -19.05 11.29
C VAL A 52 13.39 -18.69 12.61
N LYS A 53 12.23 -19.30 12.88
CA LYS A 53 11.51 -19.11 14.14
C LYS A 53 12.43 -19.43 15.33
N ASN A 54 12.36 -18.60 16.37
CA ASN A 54 13.11 -18.75 17.63
C ASN A 54 14.65 -18.66 17.51
N LYS A 55 15.20 -18.17 16.39
CA LYS A 55 16.64 -17.91 16.23
C LYS A 55 16.90 -16.48 15.81
N ALA A 56 17.06 -15.58 16.79
CA ALA A 56 17.67 -14.24 16.72
C ALA A 56 17.86 -13.60 15.31
N HIS A 57 16.80 -13.53 14.51
CA HIS A 57 16.82 -13.00 13.13
C HIS A 57 17.80 -13.68 12.16
N ARG A 58 18.02 -14.98 12.26
CA ARG A 58 18.78 -15.77 11.28
C ARG A 58 17.89 -16.16 10.12
N PHE A 59 18.41 -16.10 8.89
CA PHE A 59 17.68 -16.52 7.70
C PHE A 59 17.73 -18.04 7.52
N ILE A 60 16.69 -18.59 6.87
CA ILE A 60 16.67 -19.97 6.39
C ILE A 60 17.85 -20.15 5.41
N PRO A 61 18.58 -21.29 5.43
CA PRO A 61 19.65 -21.56 4.49
C PRO A 61 19.23 -21.31 3.04
N ASP A 62 20.16 -20.79 2.23
CA ASP A 62 19.94 -20.42 0.83
C ASP A 62 18.90 -19.32 0.55
N THR A 63 18.47 -18.58 1.57
CA THR A 63 17.70 -17.35 1.35
C THR A 63 18.56 -16.32 0.62
N GLN A 64 18.15 -15.97 -0.60
CA GLN A 64 18.82 -14.99 -1.45
C GLN A 64 18.09 -13.63 -1.42
N PHE A 65 18.85 -12.54 -1.41
CA PHE A 65 18.31 -11.18 -1.45
C PHE A 65 17.48 -10.95 -2.73
N GLU A 66 17.91 -11.52 -3.85
CA GLU A 66 17.26 -11.44 -5.16
C GLU A 66 15.87 -12.08 -5.14
N THR A 67 15.68 -13.14 -4.36
CA THR A 67 14.35 -13.75 -4.14
C THR A 67 13.42 -12.78 -3.43
N ILE A 68 13.93 -12.05 -2.44
CA ILE A 68 13.15 -11.03 -1.72
C ILE A 68 12.78 -9.89 -2.66
N LEU A 69 13.73 -9.43 -3.48
CA LEU A 69 13.51 -8.37 -4.45
C LEU A 69 12.48 -8.78 -5.52
N THR A 70 12.56 -10.03 -6.01
CA THR A 70 11.60 -10.59 -6.98
C THR A 70 10.19 -10.58 -6.42
N LEU A 71 10.02 -11.01 -5.18
CA LEU A 71 8.73 -11.00 -4.51
C LEU A 71 8.21 -9.57 -4.28
N TYR A 72 9.07 -8.65 -3.84
CA TYR A 72 8.69 -7.23 -3.72
C TYR A 72 8.17 -6.68 -5.06
N ASN A 73 8.90 -6.98 -6.15
CA ASN A 73 8.52 -6.53 -7.48
C ASN A 73 7.21 -7.16 -7.97
N PHE A 74 6.96 -8.42 -7.62
CA PHE A 74 5.69 -9.09 -7.90
C PHE A 74 4.53 -8.37 -7.20
N ASP A 75 4.63 -8.15 -5.89
CA ASP A 75 3.59 -7.45 -5.11
C ASP A 75 3.40 -6.00 -5.60
N LYS A 76 4.50 -5.32 -5.97
CA LYS A 76 4.45 -3.99 -6.58
C LYS A 76 3.61 -3.99 -7.86
N LYS A 77 3.87 -4.92 -8.77
CA LYS A 77 3.12 -5.05 -10.04
C LYS A 77 1.66 -5.41 -9.79
N LEU A 78 1.38 -6.33 -8.86
CA LEU A 78 0.02 -6.69 -8.50
C LEU A 78 -0.77 -5.48 -8.02
N ARG A 79 -0.19 -4.67 -7.13
CA ARG A 79 -0.84 -3.44 -6.64
C ARG A 79 -1.10 -2.43 -7.74
N GLN A 80 -0.21 -2.31 -8.72
CA GLN A 80 -0.41 -1.43 -9.87
C GLN A 80 -1.62 -1.88 -10.69
N LEU A 81 -1.70 -3.16 -11.04
CA LEU A 81 -2.84 -3.72 -11.78
C LEU A 81 -4.17 -3.56 -11.03
N VAL A 82 -4.17 -3.74 -9.70
CA VAL A 82 -5.36 -3.54 -8.86
C VAL A 82 -5.80 -2.07 -8.86
N LEU A 83 -4.86 -1.13 -8.76
CA LEU A 83 -5.18 0.30 -8.80
C LEU A 83 -5.72 0.72 -10.17
N GLU A 84 -5.12 0.23 -11.26
CA GLU A 84 -5.60 0.46 -12.63
C GLU A 84 -7.04 -0.05 -12.80
N ALA A 85 -7.35 -1.26 -12.32
CA ALA A 85 -8.72 -1.78 -12.36
C ALA A 85 -9.70 -0.95 -11.51
N LEU A 86 -9.25 -0.49 -10.34
CA LEU A 86 -10.08 0.32 -9.44
C LEU A 86 -10.38 1.70 -10.04
N GLU A 87 -9.44 2.29 -10.76
CA GLU A 87 -9.63 3.57 -11.45
C GLU A 87 -10.78 3.51 -12.46
N HIS A 88 -10.89 2.45 -13.26
CA HIS A 88 -12.00 2.27 -14.20
C HIS A 88 -13.36 2.15 -13.51
N ILE A 89 -13.40 1.44 -12.37
CA ILE A 89 -14.61 1.30 -11.56
C ILE A 89 -14.99 2.65 -10.96
N GLU A 90 -14.02 3.39 -10.42
CA GLU A 90 -14.24 4.71 -9.81
C GLU A 90 -14.83 5.70 -10.81
N VAL A 91 -14.26 5.79 -12.01
CA VAL A 91 -14.76 6.67 -13.08
C VAL A 91 -16.20 6.31 -13.44
N SER A 92 -16.51 5.02 -13.61
CA SER A 92 -17.85 4.55 -13.95
C SER A 92 -18.88 4.87 -12.87
N VAL A 93 -18.53 4.61 -11.60
CA VAL A 93 -19.40 4.91 -10.45
C VAL A 93 -19.63 6.40 -10.32
N ARG A 94 -18.59 7.23 -10.46
CA ARG A 94 -18.69 8.69 -10.39
C ARG A 94 -19.56 9.26 -11.51
N ALA A 95 -19.41 8.76 -12.73
CA ALA A 95 -20.22 9.19 -13.87
C ALA A 95 -21.70 8.84 -13.67
N ASN A 96 -22.00 7.60 -13.26
CA ASN A 96 -23.37 7.17 -12.99
C ASN A 96 -23.99 7.96 -11.83
N TRP A 97 -23.24 8.17 -10.75
CA TRP A 97 -23.69 9.01 -9.63
C TRP A 97 -24.05 10.43 -10.08
N ALA A 98 -23.19 11.09 -10.85
CA ALA A 98 -23.44 12.43 -11.36
C ALA A 98 -24.68 12.49 -12.28
N TYR A 99 -24.87 11.48 -13.13
CA TYR A 99 -26.04 11.36 -14.00
C TYR A 99 -27.34 11.22 -13.18
N GLN A 100 -27.38 10.28 -12.23
CA GLN A 100 -28.56 10.05 -11.39
C GLN A 100 -28.91 11.27 -10.52
N MET A 101 -27.90 11.94 -9.97
CA MET A 101 -28.10 13.18 -9.21
C MET A 101 -28.69 14.30 -10.08
N SER A 102 -28.18 14.47 -11.30
CA SER A 102 -28.69 15.47 -12.26
C SER A 102 -30.11 15.15 -12.73
N ALA A 103 -30.42 13.86 -12.92
CA ALA A 103 -31.76 13.41 -13.28
C ALA A 103 -32.78 13.61 -12.15
N THR A 104 -32.37 13.43 -10.89
CA THR A 104 -33.29 13.51 -9.73
C THR A 104 -33.46 14.95 -9.21
N HIS A 105 -32.43 15.78 -9.27
CA HIS A 105 -32.43 17.11 -8.65
C HIS A 105 -32.22 18.27 -9.65
N GLY A 106 -32.24 17.98 -10.96
CA GLY A 106 -32.00 18.96 -12.01
C GLY A 106 -30.53 19.33 -12.22
N THR A 107 -30.26 20.17 -13.22
CA THR A 107 -28.92 20.58 -13.69
C THR A 107 -28.03 21.23 -12.63
N HIS A 108 -28.60 21.64 -11.49
CA HIS A 108 -27.92 22.27 -10.35
C HIS A 108 -27.74 21.34 -9.15
N ALA A 109 -27.85 20.01 -9.31
CA ALA A 109 -27.67 19.04 -8.22
C ALA A 109 -26.32 19.19 -7.47
N HIS A 110 -25.27 19.67 -8.15
CA HIS A 110 -23.95 19.95 -7.57
C HIS A 110 -23.91 21.25 -6.70
N LEU A 111 -24.97 22.07 -6.74
CA LEU A 111 -25.15 23.29 -5.94
C LEU A 111 -26.07 23.08 -4.72
N ILE A 112 -26.52 21.85 -4.47
CA ILE A 112 -27.29 21.55 -3.26
C ILE A 112 -26.35 21.67 -2.05
N GLU A 113 -26.41 22.83 -1.41
CA GLU A 113 -25.66 23.21 -0.23
C GLU A 113 -25.86 22.21 0.93
N GLU A 114 -27.00 21.51 0.96
CA GLU A 114 -27.27 20.45 1.94
C GLU A 114 -26.39 19.19 1.81
N ILE A 115 -25.78 18.93 0.64
CA ILE A 115 -24.84 17.81 0.46
C ILE A 115 -23.43 18.20 0.91
N HIS A 116 -23.10 19.50 0.90
CA HIS A 116 -21.77 20.02 1.21
C HIS A 116 -21.64 20.55 2.66
N ASN A 117 -22.75 20.90 3.31
CA ASN A 117 -22.71 21.50 4.64
C ASN A 117 -22.46 20.46 5.73
N ARG A 118 -21.20 20.38 6.18
CA ARG A 118 -20.70 19.44 7.20
C ARG A 118 -21.14 19.80 8.64
N SER A 119 -22.17 20.62 8.83
CA SER A 119 -22.72 20.96 10.14
C SER A 119 -24.24 20.96 10.16
N THR A 120 -24.85 19.81 10.40
CA THR A 120 -25.89 19.62 11.43
C THR A 120 -26.36 18.16 11.41
N GLY A 121 -26.57 17.62 12.60
CA GLY A 121 -26.81 16.20 12.80
C GLY A 121 -28.02 15.65 12.05
N ASN A 122 -27.91 14.37 11.70
CA ASN A 122 -28.97 13.47 11.27
C ASN A 122 -29.34 13.47 9.76
N LYS A 123 -28.47 12.93 8.90
CA LYS A 123 -28.84 12.46 7.54
C LYS A 123 -28.24 11.08 7.23
N ARG A 124 -28.70 10.03 7.93
CA ARG A 124 -28.39 8.63 7.57
C ARG A 124 -29.18 8.10 6.35
N ASN A 125 -30.19 8.82 5.87
CA ASN A 125 -31.19 8.24 4.96
C ASN A 125 -30.90 8.48 3.47
N VAL A 126 -30.15 9.52 3.09
CA VAL A 126 -29.91 9.85 1.67
C VAL A 126 -29.05 8.80 0.96
N TRP A 127 -28.10 8.19 1.68
CA TRP A 127 -27.20 7.18 1.11
C TRP A 127 -27.89 5.84 0.87
N GLN A 128 -28.82 5.44 1.75
CA GLN A 128 -29.55 4.17 1.62
C GLN A 128 -30.56 4.22 0.48
N ASP A 129 -31.30 5.32 0.34
CA ASP A 129 -32.28 5.48 -0.73
C ASP A 129 -31.63 5.51 -2.13
N ASN A 130 -30.41 6.04 -2.24
CA ASN A 130 -29.66 6.05 -3.50
C ASN A 130 -29.05 4.69 -3.84
N LEU A 131 -28.65 3.90 -2.84
CA LEU A 131 -28.11 2.54 -3.05
C LEU A 131 -29.21 1.55 -3.50
N GLU A 132 -30.43 1.67 -2.98
CA GLU A 132 -31.56 0.83 -3.43
C GLU A 132 -31.96 1.14 -4.88
N LYS A 133 -31.90 2.40 -5.30
CA LYS A 133 -32.18 2.80 -6.70
C LYS A 133 -31.14 2.32 -7.71
N MET A 134 -29.92 1.99 -7.26
CA MET A 134 -28.84 1.47 -8.13
C MET A 134 -28.91 -0.04 -8.37
N LYS A 135 -29.83 -0.78 -7.71
CA LYS A 135 -30.00 -2.23 -7.86
C LYS A 135 -31.00 -2.65 -8.96
N HIS A 136 -31.49 -1.69 -9.75
CA HIS A 136 -32.39 -1.90 -10.89
C HIS A 136 -31.75 -1.36 -12.17
#